data_AF-A0A7Y3IAF2-F1
#
_entry.id   AF-A0A7Y3IAF2-F1
#
_cell.length_a   1.000
_cell.length_b   1.000
_cell.length_c   1.000
_cell.angle_alpha   90.00
_cell.angle_beta   90.00
_cell.angle_gamma   90.00
#
_symmetry.space_group_name_H-M   'P 1'
#
loop_
_entity.id
_entity.type
_entity.pdbx_description
1 polymer ?
#
loop_
_entity_poly.entity_id
_entity_poly.type
_entity_poly.pdbx_seq_one_letter_code
_entity_poly.pdbx_strand_id
1 'polypeptide(L)'
;MTRPATVKRHARFTFLALATLFALGAPLDAQEDSPLIGNWTGAINAAGGTLRLRLAVEAAADGLGAQLFSIDQGNQAIPVESIELAGRTVTFA
;
A
#
# COMPACT_ATOMS: atom_id res chain seq x y z
N MET A 1 13.57 79.73 1.11
CA MET A 1 12.64 79.16 2.11
C MET A 1 11.87 78.03 1.45
N THR A 2 12.28 76.77 1.69
CA THR A 2 11.46 75.53 1.58
C THR A 2 12.29 74.33 2.08
N ARG A 3 11.88 73.71 3.19
CA ARG A 3 12.23 72.34 3.66
C ARG A 3 11.01 71.44 3.35
N PRO A 4 11.05 70.10 3.51
CA PRO A 4 12.12 69.09 3.40
C PRO A 4 11.66 67.83 2.58
N ALA A 5 12.51 66.81 2.37
CA ALA A 5 12.05 65.41 2.22
C ALA A 5 13.16 64.35 2.44
N THR A 6 13.23 63.86 3.67
CA THR A 6 13.24 62.45 4.09
C THR A 6 14.13 61.41 3.38
N VAL A 7 15.17 60.98 4.11
CA VAL A 7 15.85 59.68 3.96
C VAL A 7 14.90 58.53 4.32
N LYS A 8 14.90 57.46 3.50
CA LYS A 8 14.82 56.01 3.84
C LYS A 8 14.10 55.25 2.72
N ARG A 9 14.81 54.40 1.97
CA ARG A 9 14.17 53.30 1.23
C ARG A 9 15.00 52.01 1.34
N HIS A 10 14.53 51.21 2.29
CA HIS A 10 14.41 49.74 2.23
C HIS A 10 15.69 48.92 2.12
N ALA A 11 16.37 48.75 3.25
CA ALA A 11 16.89 47.43 3.59
C ALA A 11 15.72 46.43 3.63
N ARG A 12 16.00 45.17 3.27
CA ARG A 12 15.14 43.97 3.28
C ARG A 12 14.55 43.59 1.91
N PHE A 13 15.38 43.04 1.04
CA PHE A 13 14.94 42.01 0.08
C PHE A 13 16.09 41.03 -0.15
N THR A 14 16.47 40.33 0.91
CA THR A 14 17.24 39.09 0.85
C THR A 14 16.30 37.99 1.34
N PHE A 15 16.35 36.81 0.73
CA PHE A 15 15.57 35.59 1.03
C PHE A 15 14.12 35.54 0.55
N LEU A 16 13.87 35.31 -0.75
CA LEU A 16 12.71 34.50 -1.18
C LEU A 16 12.80 34.04 -2.66
N ALA A 17 13.81 33.24 -3.03
CA ALA A 17 13.83 32.65 -4.38
C ALA A 17 14.53 31.29 -4.48
N LEU A 18 14.60 30.51 -3.40
CA LEU A 18 15.24 29.18 -3.43
C LEU A 18 14.45 28.06 -2.73
N ALA A 19 13.19 28.30 -2.36
CA ALA A 19 12.36 27.30 -1.68
C ALA A 19 11.48 26.46 -2.63
N THR A 20 11.45 26.77 -3.93
CA THR A 20 10.61 26.06 -4.91
C THR A 20 11.26 24.82 -5.55
N LEU A 21 12.56 24.57 -5.32
CA LEU A 21 13.27 23.44 -5.92
C LEU A 21 13.39 22.20 -5.01
N PHE A 22 12.75 22.18 -3.84
CA PHE A 22 12.87 21.08 -2.87
C PHE A 22 11.67 20.11 -2.84
N ALA A 23 10.68 20.30 -3.72
CA ALA A 23 9.48 19.45 -3.76
C ALA A 23 9.55 18.28 -4.78
N LEU A 24 10.68 18.08 -5.47
CA LEU A 24 10.82 17.04 -6.52
C LEU A 24 11.52 15.75 -6.06
N GLY A 25 11.84 15.62 -4.76
CA GLY A 25 12.62 14.52 -4.22
C GLY A 25 11.94 13.73 -3.12
N ALA A 26 10.61 13.73 -3.05
CA ALA A 26 9.93 12.75 -2.19
C ALA A 26 10.37 11.35 -2.64
N PRO A 27 10.85 10.48 -1.74
CA PRO A 27 11.02 9.08 -2.11
C PRO A 27 9.66 8.59 -2.61
N LEU A 28 9.60 8.20 -3.88
CA LEU A 28 8.64 7.16 -4.23
C LEU A 28 9.16 5.93 -3.50
N ASP A 29 8.70 5.74 -2.27
CA ASP A 29 8.76 4.42 -1.67
C ASP A 29 8.00 3.54 -2.65
N ALA A 30 8.73 2.76 -3.45
CA ALA A 30 8.14 1.69 -4.22
C ALA A 30 7.56 0.76 -3.15
N GLN A 31 6.23 0.83 -2.96
CA GLN A 31 5.55 -0.06 -2.04
C GLN A 31 5.87 -1.48 -2.51
N GLU A 32 6.75 -2.16 -1.80
CA GLU A 32 7.03 -3.56 -2.09
C GLU A 32 5.72 -4.32 -1.93
N ASP A 33 5.36 -5.03 -2.99
CA ASP A 33 4.25 -5.96 -2.97
C ASP A 33 4.42 -6.91 -1.79
N SER A 34 3.33 -7.15 -1.05
CA SER A 34 3.36 -8.05 0.10
C SER A 34 3.94 -9.40 -0.31
N PRO A 35 4.83 -10.00 0.50
CA PRO A 35 5.37 -11.34 0.22
C PRO A 35 4.28 -12.42 0.21
N LEU A 36 3.05 -12.10 0.62
CA LEU A 36 1.90 -13.00 0.57
C LEU A 36 1.27 -13.08 -0.84
N ILE A 37 1.55 -12.14 -1.75
CA ILE A 37 0.94 -12.15 -3.08
C ILE A 37 1.38 -13.41 -3.84
N GLY A 38 0.41 -14.14 -4.41
CA GLY A 38 0.65 -15.37 -5.13
C GLY A 38 -0.40 -16.46 -4.89
N ASN A 39 -0.04 -17.69 -5.24
CA ASN A 39 -0.89 -18.87 -5.08
C ASN A 39 -0.31 -19.79 -4.02
N TRP A 40 -1.10 -20.06 -2.98
CA TRP A 40 -0.73 -20.94 -1.87
C TRP A 40 -1.58 -22.19 -1.94
N THR A 41 -0.94 -23.36 -2.00
CA THR A 41 -1.65 -24.64 -2.05
C THR A 41 -1.44 -25.40 -0.75
N GLY A 42 -2.50 -26.06 -0.30
CA GLY A 42 -2.49 -26.84 0.92
C GLY A 42 -3.57 -27.91 0.91
N ALA A 43 -3.59 -28.74 1.95
CA ALA A 43 -4.61 -29.75 2.13
C ALA A 43 -5.08 -29.76 3.58
N ILE A 44 -6.39 -29.89 3.76
CA ILE A 44 -7.00 -30.12 5.08
C ILE A 44 -7.52 -31.55 5.14
N ASN A 45 -7.34 -32.21 6.28
CA ASN A 45 -7.96 -33.50 6.54
C ASN A 45 -9.27 -33.27 7.30
N ALA A 46 -10.39 -33.60 6.66
CA ALA A 46 -11.72 -33.51 7.24
C ALA A 46 -12.35 -34.90 7.37
N ALA A 47 -13.50 -34.99 8.05
CA ALA A 47 -14.21 -36.26 8.23
C ALA A 47 -14.57 -36.96 6.90
N GLY A 48 -14.76 -36.19 5.83
CA GLY A 48 -15.06 -36.70 4.48
C GLY A 48 -13.84 -37.03 3.62
N GLY A 49 -12.62 -36.93 4.17
CA GLY A 49 -11.36 -37.14 3.45
C GLY A 49 -10.47 -35.90 3.38
N THR A 50 -9.41 -35.99 2.58
CA THR A 50 -8.49 -34.88 2.32
C THR A 50 -9.06 -33.95 1.27
N LEU A 51 -9.07 -32.65 1.56
CA LEU A 51 -9.50 -31.61 0.64
C LEU A 51 -8.31 -30.72 0.26
N ARG A 52 -7.98 -30.64 -1.03
CA ARG A 52 -6.92 -29.77 -1.53
C ARG A 52 -7.47 -28.39 -1.84
N LEU A 53 -6.80 -27.36 -1.33
CA LEU A 53 -7.20 -25.97 -1.42
C LEU A 53 -6.11 -25.13 -2.10
N ARG A 54 -6.54 -24.07 -2.78
CA ARG A 54 -5.68 -23.00 -3.26
C ARG A 54 -6.19 -21.66 -2.76
N LEU A 55 -5.37 -20.92 -2.02
CA LEU A 55 -5.59 -19.51 -1.67
C LEU A 55 -4.83 -18.66 -2.69
N ALA A 56 -5.57 -17.90 -3.51
CA ALA A 56 -4.99 -16.92 -4.42
C ALA A 56 -5.04 -15.54 -3.73
N VAL A 57 -3.89 -14.91 -3.55
CA VAL A 57 -3.75 -13.60 -2.91
C VAL A 57 -3.19 -12.61 -3.92
N GLU A 58 -3.81 -11.44 -4.00
CA GLU A 58 -3.46 -10.37 -4.94
C GLU A 58 -3.41 -9.01 -4.25
N ALA A 59 -2.74 -8.04 -4.88
CA ALA A 59 -2.82 -6.65 -4.46
C ALA A 59 -4.24 -6.11 -4.72
N ALA A 60 -4.79 -5.41 -3.74
CA ALA A 60 -6.05 -4.67 -3.84
C ALA A 60 -5.81 -3.19 -3.52
N ALA A 61 -6.78 -2.33 -3.85
CA ALA A 61 -6.67 -0.88 -3.62
C ALA A 61 -6.34 -0.53 -2.16
N ASP A 62 -6.90 -1.27 -1.20
CA ASP A 62 -6.74 -1.03 0.24
C ASP A 62 -5.87 -2.10 0.94
N GLY A 63 -5.01 -2.81 0.19
CA GLY A 63 -4.11 -3.82 0.74
C GLY A 63 -4.12 -5.12 -0.05
N LEU A 64 -4.66 -6.19 0.55
CA LEU A 64 -4.69 -7.52 -0.04
C LEU A 64 -6.12 -7.97 -0.34
N GLY A 65 -6.31 -8.60 -1.50
CA GLY A 65 -7.50 -9.36 -1.86
C GLY A 65 -7.19 -10.85 -1.91
N ALA A 66 -8.20 -11.69 -1.69
CA ALA A 66 -8.02 -13.13 -1.82
C ALA A 66 -9.28 -13.86 -2.31
N GLN A 67 -9.04 -15.04 -2.90
CA GLN A 67 -10.06 -16.02 -3.25
C GLN A 67 -9.57 -17.42 -2.86
N LEU A 68 -10.45 -18.22 -2.28
CA LEU A 68 -10.16 -19.60 -1.93
C LEU A 68 -10.81 -20.54 -2.95
N PHE A 69 -10.13 -21.61 -3.32
CA PHE A 69 -10.62 -22.59 -4.27
C PHE A 69 -10.47 -23.99 -3.71
N SER A 70 -11.52 -24.80 -3.87
CA SER A 70 -11.46 -26.24 -3.62
C SER A 70 -11.10 -26.97 -4.90
N ILE A 71 -9.86 -27.48 -4.97
CA ILE A 71 -9.30 -28.11 -6.18
C ILE A 71 -10.10 -29.35 -6.57
N ASP A 72 -10.59 -30.10 -5.58
CA ASP A 72 -11.26 -31.39 -5.78
C ASP A 72 -12.77 -31.24 -6.01
N GLN A 73 -13.36 -30.08 -5.72
CA GLN A 73 -14.80 -29.84 -5.76
C GLN A 73 -15.18 -28.84 -6.86
N GLY A 74 -14.65 -29.07 -8.06
CA GLY A 74 -14.98 -28.25 -9.23
C GLY A 74 -14.30 -26.88 -9.27
N ASN A 75 -13.36 -26.60 -8.35
CA ASN A 75 -12.51 -25.41 -8.37
C ASN A 75 -13.29 -24.08 -8.46
N GLN A 76 -14.47 -24.04 -7.84
CA GLN A 76 -15.26 -22.81 -7.74
C GLN A 76 -14.61 -21.84 -6.76
N ALA A 77 -14.71 -20.55 -7.06
CA ALA A 77 -14.24 -19.48 -6.20
C ALA A 77 -15.13 -19.36 -4.95
N ILE A 78 -14.49 -19.40 -3.79
CA ILE A 78 -15.06 -19.08 -2.49
C ILE A 78 -14.50 -17.70 -2.13
N PRO A 79 -15.36 -16.67 -2.00
CA PRO A 79 -14.92 -15.34 -1.60
C PRO A 79 -14.21 -15.37 -0.26
N VAL A 80 -13.10 -14.63 -0.16
CA VAL A 80 -12.45 -14.29 1.11
C VAL A 80 -12.77 -12.82 1.36
N GLU A 81 -13.50 -12.54 2.43
CA GLU A 81 -13.97 -11.20 2.78
C GLU A 81 -12.85 -10.33 3.33
N SER A 82 -11.89 -10.95 4.02
CA SER A 82 -10.74 -10.24 4.58
C SER A 82 -9.49 -11.13 4.59
N ILE A 83 -8.33 -10.51 4.40
CA ILE A 83 -7.03 -11.18 4.55
C ILE A 83 -5.99 -10.22 5.09
N GLU A 84 -5.24 -10.65 6.10
CA GLU A 84 -4.22 -9.86 6.76
C GLU A 84 -2.96 -10.70 7.01
N LEU A 85 -1.79 -10.06 6.83
CA LEU A 85 -0.50 -10.60 7.26
C LEU A 85 0.02 -9.81 8.47
N ALA A 86 -0.02 -10.42 9.65
CA ALA A 86 0.54 -9.86 10.87
C ALA A 86 1.84 -10.60 11.22
N GLY A 87 2.99 -9.99 10.86
CA GLY A 87 4.31 -10.60 11.03
C GLY A 87 4.48 -11.85 10.17
N ARG A 88 4.27 -13.04 10.75
CA ARG A 88 4.33 -14.35 10.05
C ARG A 88 3.00 -15.10 10.06
N THR A 89 1.94 -14.46 10.55
CA THR A 89 0.62 -15.06 10.68
C THR A 89 -0.30 -14.48 9.62
N VAL A 90 -0.97 -15.37 8.88
CA VAL A 90 -2.00 -15.00 7.92
C VAL A 90 -3.36 -15.32 8.54
N THR A 91 -4.25 -14.33 8.58
CA THR A 91 -5.65 -14.50 8.99
C THR A 91 -6.53 -14.16 7.80
N PHE A 92 -7.54 -14.98 7.54
CA PHE A 92 -8.55 -14.71 6.52
C PHE A 92 -9.90 -15.28 6.93
N ALA A 93 -10.98 -14.67 6.43
CA ALA A 93 -12.36 -15.06 6.67
C ALA A 93 -13.17 -14.99 5.39
#